data_AF-A0A317ZI17-F1
#
_entry.id   AF-A0A317ZI17-F1
#
_cell.length_a   1.000
_cell.length_b   1.000
_cell.length_c   1.000
_cell.angle_alpha   90.00
_cell.angle_beta   90.00
_cell.angle_gamma   90.00
#
_symmetry.space_group_name_H-M   'P 1'
#
loop_
_entity.id
_entity.type
_entity.pdbx_description
1 polymer ?
#
loop_
_entity_poly.entity_id
_entity_poly.type
_entity_poly.pdbx_seq_one_letter_code
_entity_poly.pdbx_strand_id
1 'polypeptide(L)'
;MTKFPIRPIQHIQEHKSFAILLYKLKDIGIFRDQTINDYGIDFEFELTKKEELTGKIIKIQVKSSEDIKSNKDGSISVGGLKQSTLVYWAEISFSLPVVLAVVDTASENIFLSNPIFWECLEQLDGTKSSKTIQISEPQVEGSGNQKAVMISLVKSCIYPSLRDELSSFTHAMRCFKDYCKLYENIHHYDFHMPIDDVDVLDDLIESCRSLNVLSYKVKTEKILEADELKNIYNKQWWCKKYKYEYHGGFEGPPNITMQKPLQYLLPRLLTAINMHRKRVLTTGAYWRVRMPSILKASLKWQYSKVKNFVELEKIGIGDFHVEELDYEQYLYLEALQKGEDVKKFAQYAEWEGGRISNWQ
;
A
#
# COMPACT_ATOMS: atom_id res chain seq x y z
N MET A 1 -12.20 50.50 -30.15
CA MET A 1 -11.27 49.91 -29.18
C MET A 1 -11.14 48.42 -29.47
N THR A 2 -9.97 47.97 -29.91
CA THR A 2 -9.63 46.55 -30.01
C THR A 2 -9.51 45.97 -28.60
N LYS A 3 -10.32 44.98 -28.26
CA LYS A 3 -10.22 44.27 -26.97
C LYS A 3 -9.20 43.13 -27.09
N PHE A 4 -8.25 43.09 -26.16
CA PHE A 4 -7.34 41.96 -26.01
C PHE A 4 -8.08 40.74 -25.41
N PRO A 5 -7.60 39.52 -25.66
CA PRO A 5 -8.18 38.32 -25.07
C PRO A 5 -8.08 38.35 -23.54
N ILE A 6 -9.16 37.94 -22.87
CA ILE A 6 -9.23 37.80 -21.42
C ILE A 6 -8.74 36.40 -21.06
N ARG A 7 -7.84 36.31 -20.10
CA ARG A 7 -7.34 35.03 -19.61
C ARG A 7 -8.45 34.25 -18.89
N PRO A 8 -8.70 32.98 -19.22
CA PRO A 8 -9.66 32.14 -18.50
C PRO A 8 -9.28 31.99 -17.01
N ILE A 9 -10.29 32.03 -16.13
CA ILE A 9 -10.12 31.90 -14.66
C ILE A 9 -9.41 30.59 -14.30
N GLN A 10 -9.74 29.50 -15.00
CA GLN A 10 -9.11 28.19 -14.81
C GLN A 10 -7.58 28.26 -14.93
N HIS A 11 -7.06 28.95 -15.94
CA HIS A 11 -5.60 29.09 -16.11
C HIS A 11 -4.97 29.96 -15.01
N ILE A 12 -5.70 30.94 -14.47
CA ILE A 12 -5.22 31.76 -13.36
C ILE A 12 -5.09 30.90 -12.10
N GLN A 13 -6.12 30.09 -11.79
CA GLN A 13 -6.13 29.20 -10.64
C GLN A 13 -5.05 28.11 -10.74
N GLU A 14 -4.86 27.54 -11.93
CA GLU A 14 -3.83 26.56 -12.23
C GLU A 14 -2.43 27.13 -11.94
N HIS A 15 -2.08 28.27 -12.53
CA HIS A 15 -0.77 28.90 -12.27
C HIS A 15 -0.60 29.29 -10.80
N LYS A 16 -1.66 29.75 -10.14
CA LYS A 16 -1.62 30.07 -8.70
C LYS A 16 -1.35 28.82 -7.87
N SER A 17 -1.99 27.69 -8.18
CA SER A 17 -1.76 26.41 -7.50
C SER A 17 -0.33 25.90 -7.68
N PHE A 18 0.24 26.04 -8.88
CA PHE A 18 1.62 25.68 -9.16
C PHE A 18 2.58 26.52 -8.33
N ALA A 19 2.39 27.85 -8.30
CA ALA A 19 3.22 28.75 -7.51
C ALA A 19 3.19 28.42 -6.02
N ILE A 20 2.01 28.15 -5.45
CA ILE A 20 1.85 27.76 -4.03
C ILE A 20 2.61 26.46 -3.76
N LEU A 21 2.43 25.45 -4.61
CA LEU A 21 3.05 24.14 -4.45
C LEU A 21 4.58 24.22 -4.51
N LEU A 22 5.12 24.92 -5.51
CA LEU A 22 6.56 25.16 -5.67
C LEU A 22 7.13 25.91 -4.46
N TYR A 23 6.52 27.03 -4.05
CA TYR A 23 7.02 27.83 -2.93
C TYR A 23 6.99 27.06 -1.60
N LYS A 24 5.89 26.33 -1.31
CA LYS A 24 5.73 25.61 -0.04
C LYS A 24 6.59 24.35 0.03
N LEU A 25 6.97 23.76 -1.08
CA LEU A 25 7.70 22.48 -1.12
C LEU A 25 9.13 22.60 -1.69
N LYS A 26 9.63 23.82 -1.95
CA LYS A 26 10.97 24.07 -2.51
C LYS A 26 12.12 23.47 -1.68
N ASP A 27 11.97 23.36 -0.37
CA ASP A 27 13.07 23.00 0.54
C ASP A 27 13.28 21.47 0.65
N ILE A 28 12.40 20.66 0.04
CA ILE A 28 12.48 19.20 0.14
C ILE A 28 12.96 18.52 -1.16
N GLY A 29 12.87 19.20 -2.30
CA GLY A 29 13.31 18.61 -3.57
C GLY A 29 13.11 19.52 -4.76
N ILE A 30 13.41 18.97 -5.94
CA ILE A 30 13.38 19.68 -7.21
C ILE A 30 12.12 19.30 -7.97
N PHE A 31 11.34 20.31 -8.34
CA PHE A 31 10.23 20.16 -9.29
C PHE A 31 10.76 20.36 -10.71
N ARG A 32 10.36 19.46 -11.61
CA ARG A 32 10.59 19.55 -13.04
C ARG A 32 9.26 19.60 -13.74
N ASP A 33 9.03 20.70 -14.45
CA ASP A 33 7.83 20.87 -15.26
C ASP A 33 7.78 19.76 -16.32
N GLN A 34 6.64 19.08 -16.42
CA GLN A 34 6.35 18.27 -17.59
C GLN A 34 5.82 19.19 -18.68
N THR A 35 6.35 19.08 -19.89
CA THR A 35 5.90 19.92 -21.02
C THR A 35 4.39 19.72 -21.29
N ILE A 36 3.77 20.72 -21.94
CA ILE A 36 2.32 20.95 -22.17
C ILE A 36 1.49 19.73 -22.67
N ASN A 37 2.10 18.59 -23.01
CA ASN A 37 1.45 17.41 -23.58
C ASN A 37 1.38 16.16 -22.67
N ASP A 38 1.72 16.23 -21.37
CA ASP A 38 1.87 15.00 -20.55
C ASP A 38 0.55 14.39 -20.02
N TYR A 39 -0.54 14.50 -20.79
CA TYR A 39 -1.83 13.80 -20.61
C TYR A 39 -2.41 13.79 -19.17
N GLY A 40 -2.12 14.84 -18.39
CA GLY A 40 -2.57 15.00 -17.01
C GLY A 40 -1.56 14.56 -15.95
N ILE A 41 -0.27 14.84 -16.15
CA ILE A 41 0.75 14.94 -15.10
C ILE A 41 1.37 16.34 -15.22
N ASP A 42 1.45 17.08 -14.11
CA ASP A 42 1.93 18.47 -14.13
C ASP A 42 3.42 18.56 -13.77
N PHE A 43 3.87 17.76 -12.80
CA PHE A 43 5.25 17.78 -12.32
C PHE A 43 5.86 16.39 -12.18
N GLU A 44 7.17 16.35 -12.38
CA GLU A 44 8.03 15.36 -11.75
C GLU A 44 8.73 16.00 -10.56
N PHE A 45 8.76 15.30 -9.43
CA PHE A 45 9.45 15.73 -8.23
C PHE A 45 10.57 14.76 -7.89
N GLU A 46 11.77 15.28 -7.66
CA GLU A 46 12.90 14.51 -7.15
C GLU A 46 13.29 14.96 -5.75
N LEU A 47 13.32 14.01 -4.81
CA LEU A 47 13.71 14.25 -3.44
C LEU A 47 15.20 14.60 -3.36
N THR A 48 15.54 15.59 -2.53
CA THR A 48 16.93 15.95 -2.21
C THR A 48 17.25 15.63 -0.76
N LYS A 49 18.53 15.37 -0.47
CA LYS A 49 19.04 15.16 0.90
C LYS A 49 20.34 15.92 1.06
N LYS A 50 20.34 16.94 1.93
CA LYS A 50 21.51 17.79 2.19
C LYS A 50 22.12 18.32 0.86
N GLU A 51 21.26 18.88 0.01
CA GLU A 51 21.60 19.43 -1.32
C GLU A 51 21.96 18.39 -2.40
N GLU A 52 22.04 17.10 -2.07
CA GLU A 52 22.29 16.04 -3.04
C GLU A 52 20.98 15.46 -3.60
N LEU A 53 20.97 15.21 -4.91
CA LEU A 53 19.91 14.45 -5.57
C LEU A 53 19.90 13.00 -5.08
N THR A 54 18.72 12.47 -4.75
CA THR A 54 18.59 11.10 -4.22
C THR A 54 18.26 10.06 -5.30
N GLY A 55 17.89 10.49 -6.51
CA GLY A 55 17.32 9.61 -7.54
C GLY A 55 15.91 9.10 -7.22
N LYS A 56 15.30 9.51 -6.09
CA LYS A 56 13.93 9.15 -5.72
C LYS A 56 12.94 10.13 -6.35
N ILE A 57 12.21 9.64 -7.33
CA ILE A 57 11.35 10.43 -8.21
C ILE A 57 9.89 10.01 -8.04
N ILE A 58 8.99 10.98 -8.03
CA ILE A 58 7.55 10.76 -8.15
C ILE A 58 6.94 11.68 -9.20
N LYS A 59 5.74 11.36 -9.67
CA LYS A 59 4.92 12.20 -10.54
C LYS A 59 3.77 12.82 -9.74
N ILE A 60 3.43 14.06 -10.06
CA ILE A 60 2.40 14.82 -9.35
C ILE A 60 1.43 15.39 -10.38
N GLN A 61 0.15 15.09 -10.19
CA GLN A 61 -0.93 15.85 -10.81
C GLN A 61 -1.47 16.85 -9.80
N VAL A 62 -1.58 18.11 -10.21
CA VAL A 62 -2.12 19.21 -9.41
C VAL A 62 -3.56 19.52 -9.82
N LYS A 63 -4.41 19.80 -8.85
CA LYS A 63 -5.76 20.33 -9.03
C LYS A 63 -5.92 21.57 -8.18
N SER A 64 -6.46 22.63 -8.76
CA SER A 64 -6.78 23.86 -8.04
C SER A 64 -8.27 23.92 -7.71
N SER A 65 -8.60 24.43 -6.53
CA SER A 65 -9.96 24.85 -6.19
C SER A 65 -9.91 26.12 -5.35
N GLU A 66 -10.98 26.90 -5.41
CA GLU A 66 -11.30 27.93 -4.41
C GLU A 66 -12.39 27.31 -3.52
N ASP A 67 -12.17 27.22 -2.20
CA ASP A 67 -13.09 26.62 -1.23
C ASP A 67 -13.26 25.09 -1.34
N ILE A 68 -12.23 24.35 -0.90
CA ILE A 68 -12.28 22.89 -0.80
C ILE A 68 -13.15 22.49 0.39
N LYS A 69 -14.24 21.76 0.12
CA LYS A 69 -15.10 21.20 1.16
C LYS A 69 -14.59 19.83 1.58
N SER A 70 -14.18 19.71 2.85
CA SER A 70 -13.89 18.42 3.47
C SER A 70 -15.18 17.66 3.76
N ASN A 71 -15.12 16.34 3.57
CA ASN A 71 -16.13 15.38 3.98
C ASN A 71 -16.17 15.28 5.51
N LYS A 72 -17.20 14.60 6.05
CA LYS A 72 -17.38 14.41 7.51
C LYS A 72 -16.20 13.72 8.20
N ASP A 73 -15.43 12.93 7.45
CA ASP A 73 -14.25 12.21 7.93
C ASP A 73 -12.94 12.98 7.69
N GLY A 74 -13.01 14.22 7.20
CA GLY A 74 -11.84 15.03 6.87
C GLY A 74 -11.18 14.67 5.52
N SER A 75 -11.77 13.79 4.70
CA SER A 75 -11.29 13.55 3.34
C SER A 75 -11.80 14.60 2.35
N ILE A 76 -11.15 14.75 1.20
CA ILE A 76 -11.60 15.59 0.09
C ILE A 76 -11.86 14.75 -1.16
N SER A 77 -12.87 15.13 -1.94
CA SER A 77 -13.24 14.43 -3.16
C SER A 77 -12.72 15.14 -4.40
N VAL A 78 -11.93 14.46 -5.23
CA VAL A 78 -11.48 14.96 -6.54
C VAL A 78 -12.28 14.26 -7.63
N GLY A 79 -13.34 14.92 -8.10
CA GLY A 79 -14.23 14.42 -9.15
C GLY A 79 -13.86 14.86 -10.56
N GLY A 80 -14.67 14.46 -11.54
CA GLY A 80 -14.52 14.88 -12.94
C GLY A 80 -13.41 14.17 -13.71
N LEU A 81 -12.87 13.07 -13.16
CA LEU A 81 -11.74 12.35 -13.75
C LEU A 81 -12.21 11.43 -14.87
N LYS A 82 -11.59 11.51 -16.05
CA LYS A 82 -11.89 10.60 -17.15
C LYS A 82 -11.27 9.23 -16.86
N GLN A 83 -11.95 8.16 -17.27
CA GLN A 83 -11.43 6.81 -17.09
C GLN A 83 -10.08 6.62 -17.82
N SER A 84 -9.91 7.20 -19.02
CA SER A 84 -8.63 7.18 -19.75
C SER A 84 -7.49 7.83 -18.95
N THR A 85 -7.77 8.89 -18.20
CA THR A 85 -6.79 9.55 -17.32
C THR A 85 -6.39 8.64 -16.16
N LEU A 86 -7.35 7.93 -15.54
CA LEU A 86 -7.04 6.99 -14.47
C LEU A 86 -6.20 5.80 -14.95
N VAL A 87 -6.51 5.27 -16.14
CA VAL A 87 -5.69 4.21 -16.76
C VAL A 87 -4.26 4.71 -17.00
N TYR A 88 -4.11 5.92 -17.53
CA TYR A 88 -2.80 6.53 -17.75
C TYR A 88 -2.01 6.68 -16.45
N TRP A 89 -2.64 7.21 -15.39
CA TRP A 89 -2.01 7.35 -14.07
C TRP A 89 -1.63 6.01 -13.47
N ALA A 90 -2.48 4.98 -13.58
CA ALA A 90 -2.17 3.65 -13.09
C ALA A 90 -0.95 3.05 -13.81
N GLU A 91 -0.85 3.21 -15.14
CA GLU A 91 0.30 2.73 -15.92
C GLU A 91 1.62 3.42 -15.53
N ILE A 92 1.60 4.74 -15.30
CA ILE A 92 2.76 5.46 -14.79
C ILE A 92 3.09 5.00 -13.36
N SER A 93 2.06 4.94 -12.51
CA SER A 93 2.17 4.57 -11.09
C SER A 93 2.70 3.15 -10.88
N PHE A 94 2.59 2.30 -11.91
CA PHE A 94 3.23 0.99 -11.93
C PHE A 94 4.77 1.05 -11.95
N SER A 95 5.37 2.17 -12.34
CA SER A 95 6.83 2.33 -12.41
C SER A 95 7.35 3.45 -11.51
N LEU A 96 6.61 4.56 -11.39
CA LEU A 96 6.95 5.71 -10.55
C LEU A 96 5.70 6.17 -9.81
N PRO A 97 5.73 6.37 -8.48
CA PRO A 97 4.56 6.78 -7.74
C PRO A 97 3.90 8.02 -8.34
N VAL A 98 2.60 7.95 -8.58
CA VAL A 98 1.79 9.12 -8.98
C VAL A 98 0.97 9.56 -7.76
N VAL A 99 1.02 10.85 -7.43
CA VAL A 99 0.20 11.44 -6.37
C VAL A 99 -0.66 12.58 -6.91
N LEU A 100 -1.79 12.81 -6.26
CA LEU A 100 -2.65 13.97 -6.48
C LEU A 100 -2.39 15.03 -5.42
N ALA A 101 -2.09 16.24 -5.86
CA ALA A 101 -2.02 17.43 -5.03
C ALA A 101 -3.22 18.32 -5.32
N VAL A 102 -4.05 18.59 -4.32
CA VAL A 102 -5.14 19.56 -4.43
C VAL A 102 -4.74 20.80 -3.65
N VAL A 103 -4.76 21.95 -4.31
CA VAL A 103 -4.39 23.22 -3.71
C VAL A 103 -5.64 24.06 -3.55
N ASP A 104 -5.98 24.39 -2.31
CA ASP A 104 -6.94 25.44 -2.03
C ASP A 104 -6.23 26.78 -2.23
N THR A 105 -6.55 27.45 -3.32
CA THR A 105 -5.89 28.71 -3.68
C THR A 105 -6.33 29.90 -2.83
N ALA A 106 -7.38 29.76 -2.00
CA ALA A 106 -7.81 30.80 -1.06
C ALA A 106 -7.04 30.72 0.26
N SER A 107 -6.94 29.54 0.86
CA SER A 107 -6.19 29.31 2.11
C SER A 107 -4.72 28.95 1.91
N GLU A 108 -4.33 28.67 0.65
CA GLU A 108 -3.06 28.08 0.24
C GLU A 108 -2.77 26.71 0.86
N ASN A 109 -3.76 26.02 1.41
CA ASN A 109 -3.59 24.68 1.92
C ASN A 109 -3.37 23.68 0.78
N ILE A 110 -2.49 22.72 1.02
CA ILE A 110 -2.20 21.63 0.08
C ILE A 110 -2.70 20.33 0.68
N PHE A 111 -3.42 19.55 -0.11
CA PHE A 111 -3.89 18.22 0.22
C PHE A 111 -3.20 17.23 -0.71
N LEU A 112 -2.46 16.28 -0.15
CA LEU A 112 -1.67 15.34 -0.93
C LEU A 112 -2.17 13.92 -0.70
N SER A 113 -2.43 13.20 -1.77
CA SER A 113 -2.79 11.77 -1.70
C SER A 113 -1.58 10.89 -1.40
N ASN A 114 -1.85 9.67 -0.93
CA ASN A 114 -0.91 8.56 -1.12
C ASN A 114 -0.77 8.25 -2.62
N PRO A 115 0.22 7.43 -3.04
CA PRO A 115 0.31 6.95 -4.41
C PRO A 115 -1.01 6.33 -4.88
N ILE A 116 -1.59 6.87 -5.96
CA ILE A 116 -3.00 6.67 -6.33
C ILE A 116 -3.27 5.41 -7.16
N PHE A 117 -2.31 4.48 -7.25
CA PHE A 117 -2.40 3.34 -8.18
C PHE A 117 -3.68 2.52 -7.93
N TRP A 118 -3.91 2.12 -6.68
CA TRP A 118 -5.03 1.27 -6.32
C TRP A 118 -6.36 2.00 -6.47
N GLU A 119 -6.41 3.28 -6.04
CA GLU A 119 -7.58 4.16 -6.18
C GLU A 119 -7.96 4.35 -7.65
N CYS A 120 -6.98 4.47 -8.55
CA CYS A 120 -7.24 4.57 -9.99
C CYS A 120 -7.91 3.30 -10.52
N LEU A 121 -7.37 2.13 -10.18
CA LEU A 121 -7.89 0.85 -10.67
C LEU A 121 -9.28 0.52 -10.13
N GLU A 122 -9.56 0.79 -8.85
CA GLU A 122 -10.86 0.53 -8.23
C GLU A 122 -12.01 1.34 -8.88
N GLN A 123 -11.68 2.52 -9.43
CA GLN A 123 -12.63 3.39 -10.13
C GLN A 123 -12.87 2.98 -11.59
N LEU A 124 -12.10 2.03 -12.16
CA LEU A 124 -12.32 1.55 -13.52
C LEU A 124 -13.57 0.65 -13.57
N ASP A 125 -14.52 0.97 -14.44
CA ASP A 125 -15.74 0.18 -14.68
C ASP A 125 -16.15 0.10 -16.16
N GLY A 126 -15.38 0.71 -17.06
CA GLY A 126 -15.63 0.70 -18.50
C GLY A 126 -16.69 1.71 -18.97
N THR A 127 -17.27 2.49 -18.05
CA THR A 127 -18.29 3.48 -18.39
C THR A 127 -17.67 4.83 -18.74
N LYS A 128 -18.42 5.65 -19.48
CA LYS A 128 -18.01 7.02 -19.84
C LYS A 128 -18.21 8.04 -18.70
N SER A 129 -18.73 7.60 -17.54
CA SER A 129 -18.99 8.48 -16.41
C SER A 129 -17.68 8.99 -15.79
N SER A 130 -17.70 10.23 -15.31
CA SER A 130 -16.57 10.79 -14.57
C SER A 130 -16.37 10.04 -13.26
N LYS A 131 -15.11 9.88 -12.86
CA LYS A 131 -14.70 9.20 -11.64
C LYS A 131 -14.27 10.20 -10.57
N THR A 132 -14.23 9.71 -9.34
CA THR A 132 -13.82 10.49 -8.17
C THR A 132 -12.81 9.71 -7.37
N ILE A 133 -11.71 10.37 -6.98
CA ILE A 133 -10.73 9.83 -6.03
C ILE A 133 -10.88 10.59 -4.71
N GLN A 134 -10.87 9.86 -3.61
CA GLN A 134 -10.86 10.43 -2.25
C GLN A 134 -9.42 10.62 -1.79
N ILE A 135 -9.14 11.79 -1.22
CA ILE A 135 -7.83 12.12 -0.65
C ILE A 135 -8.05 12.39 0.83
N SER A 136 -7.43 11.59 1.70
CA SER A 136 -7.43 11.85 3.13
C SER A 136 -6.50 13.02 3.45
N GLU A 137 -6.91 13.92 4.35
CA GLU A 137 -6.01 14.94 4.86
C GLU A 137 -4.76 14.32 5.51
N PRO A 138 -3.55 14.82 5.22
CA PRO A 138 -2.36 14.40 5.94
C PRO A 138 -2.43 14.89 7.39
N GLN A 139 -2.76 13.99 8.31
CA GLN A 139 -2.80 14.28 9.74
C GLN A 139 -1.42 14.06 10.35
N VAL A 140 -0.79 15.12 10.83
CA VAL A 140 0.39 15.04 11.71
C VAL A 140 0.14 15.95 12.91
N GLU A 141 -0.12 15.33 14.07
CA GLU A 141 -0.44 16.01 15.32
C GLU A 141 0.56 17.14 15.62
N GLY A 142 0.02 18.33 15.91
CA GLY A 142 0.82 19.50 16.30
C GLY A 142 1.67 20.13 15.18
N SER A 143 1.48 19.74 13.91
CA SER A 143 2.18 20.35 12.78
C SER A 143 1.23 21.08 11.82
N GLY A 144 1.66 22.21 11.27
CA GLY A 144 0.90 22.92 10.23
C GLY A 144 0.84 22.13 8.92
N ASN A 145 -0.17 22.42 8.09
CA ASN A 145 -0.46 21.74 6.81
C ASN A 145 0.80 21.50 5.95
N GLN A 146 1.66 22.51 5.81
CA GLN A 146 2.88 22.42 5.02
C GLN A 146 3.81 21.28 5.48
N LYS A 147 4.05 21.15 6.79
CA LYS A 147 4.94 20.11 7.33
C LYS A 147 4.34 18.71 7.15
N ALA A 148 3.02 18.58 7.35
CA ALA A 148 2.32 17.32 7.12
C ALA A 148 2.42 16.89 5.64
N VAL A 149 2.22 17.81 4.70
CA VAL A 149 2.35 17.58 3.26
C VAL A 149 3.78 17.21 2.88
N MET A 150 4.80 17.90 3.42
CA MET A 150 6.20 17.55 3.19
C MET A 150 6.50 16.12 3.65
N ILE A 151 6.04 15.72 4.84
CA ILE A 151 6.21 14.36 5.35
C ILE A 151 5.55 13.34 4.42
N SER A 152 4.33 13.61 3.95
CA SER A 152 3.62 12.73 3.01
C SER A 152 4.31 12.63 1.65
N LEU A 153 4.87 13.73 1.13
CA LEU A 153 5.61 13.74 -0.12
C LEU A 153 6.90 12.92 0.00
N VAL A 154 7.68 13.15 1.06
CA VAL A 154 8.90 12.39 1.35
C VAL A 154 8.57 10.91 1.48
N LYS A 155 7.51 10.56 2.24
CA LYS A 155 7.01 9.18 2.37
C LYS A 155 6.74 8.55 1.00
N SER A 156 6.03 9.27 0.12
CA SER A 156 5.72 8.78 -1.24
C SER A 156 6.97 8.55 -2.11
N CYS A 157 8.07 9.24 -1.82
CA CYS A 157 9.36 9.05 -2.53
C CYS A 157 10.18 7.87 -1.96
N ILE A 158 10.09 7.60 -0.66
CA ILE A 158 10.91 6.59 0.03
C ILE A 158 10.24 5.24 0.15
N TYR A 159 8.90 5.19 0.09
CA TYR A 159 8.20 3.91 0.14
C TYR A 159 8.61 3.01 -1.03
N PRO A 160 8.57 1.68 -0.84
CA PRO A 160 8.83 0.73 -1.92
C PRO A 160 7.99 1.06 -3.15
N SER A 161 8.58 0.86 -4.33
CA SER A 161 7.80 1.02 -5.55
C SER A 161 6.66 0.01 -5.57
N LEU A 162 5.62 0.25 -6.38
CA LEU A 162 4.56 -0.74 -6.54
C LEU A 162 5.12 -2.10 -6.99
N ARG A 163 6.16 -2.12 -7.83
CA ARG A 163 6.76 -3.39 -8.26
C ARG A 163 7.39 -4.14 -7.10
N ASP A 164 8.08 -3.43 -6.21
CA ASP A 164 8.68 -4.01 -5.01
C ASP A 164 7.56 -4.52 -4.07
N GLU A 165 6.50 -3.73 -3.87
CA GLU A 165 5.32 -4.12 -3.09
C GLU A 165 4.68 -5.41 -3.64
N LEU A 166 4.43 -5.50 -4.95
CA LEU A 166 3.83 -6.67 -5.59
C LEU A 166 4.74 -7.90 -5.58
N SER A 167 6.06 -7.68 -5.73
CA SER A 167 7.06 -8.73 -5.62
C SER A 167 7.08 -9.32 -4.21
N SER A 168 7.18 -8.44 -3.20
CA SER A 168 7.16 -8.82 -1.78
C SER A 168 5.83 -9.44 -1.37
N PHE A 169 4.70 -8.96 -1.89
CA PHE A 169 3.40 -9.59 -1.71
C PHE A 169 3.39 -11.02 -2.24
N THR A 170 3.81 -11.22 -3.49
CA THR A 170 3.82 -12.54 -4.13
C THR A 170 4.80 -13.49 -3.42
N HIS A 171 5.96 -12.98 -3.01
CA HIS A 171 6.97 -13.75 -2.27
C HIS A 171 6.45 -14.13 -0.88
N ALA A 172 5.89 -13.17 -0.12
CA ALA A 172 5.33 -13.42 1.20
C ALA A 172 4.21 -14.47 1.16
N MET A 173 3.36 -14.46 0.14
CA MET A 173 2.35 -15.52 -0.04
C MET A 173 2.96 -16.91 -0.24
N ARG A 174 4.07 -17.02 -0.96
CA ARG A 174 4.74 -18.31 -1.20
C ARG A 174 5.41 -18.83 0.07
N CYS A 175 6.06 -17.94 0.82
CA CYS A 175 6.83 -18.28 2.02
C CYS A 175 6.00 -18.27 3.30
N PHE A 176 4.72 -17.90 3.26
CA PHE A 176 3.90 -17.74 4.47
C PHE A 176 3.83 -19.00 5.34
N LYS A 177 3.82 -20.18 4.72
CA LYS A 177 3.86 -21.45 5.45
C LYS A 177 5.15 -21.59 6.27
N ASP A 178 6.28 -21.19 5.71
CA ASP A 178 7.57 -21.25 6.41
C ASP A 178 7.67 -20.17 7.49
N TYR A 179 7.05 -19.01 7.28
CA TYR A 179 6.89 -17.98 8.32
C TYR A 179 6.10 -18.50 9.53
N CYS A 180 5.03 -19.27 9.29
CA CYS A 180 4.28 -19.93 10.36
C CYS A 180 5.11 -20.99 11.08
N LYS A 181 5.88 -21.81 10.36
CA LYS A 181 6.79 -22.80 10.98
C LYS A 181 7.87 -22.13 11.82
N LEU A 182 8.46 -21.03 11.33
CA LEU A 182 9.44 -20.26 12.09
C LEU A 182 8.84 -19.78 13.41
N TYR A 183 7.61 -19.25 13.37
CA TYR A 183 6.89 -18.85 14.57
C TYR A 183 6.67 -20.03 15.52
N GLU A 184 6.23 -21.19 15.02
CA GLU A 184 6.04 -22.39 15.86
C GLU A 184 7.36 -22.84 16.51
N ASN A 185 8.44 -22.89 15.74
CA ASN A 185 9.77 -23.31 16.18
C ASN A 185 10.31 -22.45 17.32
N ILE A 186 10.20 -21.12 17.25
CA ILE A 186 10.68 -20.22 18.33
C ILE A 186 9.93 -20.39 19.66
N HIS A 187 8.76 -21.02 19.66
CA HIS A 187 7.97 -21.33 20.84
C HIS A 187 8.16 -22.76 21.33
N HIS A 188 8.66 -23.67 20.49
CA HIS A 188 8.88 -25.06 20.82
C HIS A 188 10.33 -25.39 21.23
N TYR A 189 11.31 -24.73 20.63
CA TYR A 189 12.72 -24.96 20.96
C TYR A 189 13.16 -24.23 22.23
N ASP A 190 14.33 -24.61 22.74
CA ASP A 190 14.94 -23.97 23.91
C ASP A 190 15.05 -22.46 23.66
N PHE A 191 14.50 -21.71 24.60
CA PHE A 191 14.33 -20.27 24.53
C PHE A 191 15.68 -19.50 24.43
N HIS A 192 16.77 -20.09 24.92
CA HIS A 192 18.11 -19.53 24.87
C HIS A 192 18.90 -19.90 23.61
N MET A 193 18.42 -20.87 22.83
CA MET A 193 19.08 -21.28 21.60
C MET A 193 18.87 -20.27 20.48
N PRO A 194 19.85 -20.11 19.57
CA PRO A 194 19.67 -19.32 18.36
C PRO A 194 18.55 -19.88 17.49
N ILE A 195 17.93 -19.02 16.69
CA ILE A 195 17.00 -19.44 15.64
C ILE A 195 17.75 -20.28 14.61
N ASP A 196 17.21 -21.45 14.29
CA ASP A 196 17.77 -22.34 13.26
C ASP A 196 17.61 -21.76 11.84
N ASP A 197 16.41 -21.25 11.52
CA ASP A 197 16.06 -20.75 10.17
C ASP A 197 16.22 -19.22 10.05
N VAL A 198 17.45 -18.72 10.19
CA VAL A 198 17.74 -17.27 10.14
C VAL A 198 17.37 -16.64 8.79
N ASP A 199 17.51 -17.37 7.68
CA ASP A 199 17.16 -16.88 6.35
C ASP A 199 15.64 -16.63 6.23
N VAL A 200 14.82 -17.53 6.78
CA VAL A 200 13.36 -17.38 6.81
C VAL A 200 12.95 -16.16 7.65
N LEU A 201 13.69 -15.89 8.74
CA LEU A 201 13.47 -14.69 9.55
C LEU A 201 13.79 -13.42 8.76
N ASP A 202 14.90 -13.39 8.02
CA ASP A 202 15.29 -12.25 7.22
C ASP A 202 14.27 -11.98 6.09
N ASP A 203 13.81 -13.03 5.42
CA ASP A 203 12.75 -12.95 4.39
C ASP A 203 11.42 -12.43 4.96
N LEU A 204 11.03 -12.88 6.16
CA LEU A 204 9.83 -12.38 6.86
C LEU A 204 9.96 -10.89 7.19
N ILE A 205 11.09 -10.47 7.76
CA ILE A 205 11.33 -9.07 8.13
C ILE A 205 11.30 -8.19 6.89
N GLU A 206 11.94 -8.61 5.80
CA GLU A 206 11.96 -7.86 4.55
C GLU A 206 10.57 -7.77 3.92
N SER A 207 9.83 -8.89 3.88
CA SER A 207 8.44 -8.92 3.44
C SER A 207 7.56 -7.94 4.24
N CYS A 208 7.72 -7.93 5.56
CA CYS A 208 6.98 -7.04 6.45
C CYS A 208 7.34 -5.56 6.24
N ARG A 209 8.61 -5.26 5.99
CA ARG A 209 9.10 -3.90 5.73
C ARG A 209 8.58 -3.40 4.39
N SER A 210 8.73 -4.21 3.34
CA SER A 210 8.30 -3.89 1.97
C SER A 210 6.78 -3.69 1.87
N LEU A 211 5.99 -4.47 2.61
CA LEU A 211 4.53 -4.32 2.66
C LEU A 211 4.05 -3.32 3.72
N ASN A 212 4.97 -2.59 4.35
CA ASN A 212 4.68 -1.58 5.37
C ASN A 212 3.67 -2.07 6.44
N VAL A 213 3.86 -3.28 6.96
CA VAL A 213 2.83 -3.95 7.78
C VAL A 213 2.46 -3.17 9.06
N LEU A 214 3.31 -2.25 9.53
CA LEU A 214 3.02 -1.37 10.67
C LEU A 214 1.88 -0.38 10.41
N SER A 215 1.55 -0.05 9.16
CA SER A 215 0.39 0.80 8.87
C SER A 215 -0.96 0.10 9.10
N TYR A 216 -0.94 -1.22 9.26
CA TYR A 216 -2.16 -2.02 9.40
C TYR A 216 -2.53 -2.16 10.87
N LYS A 217 -3.73 -1.71 11.21
CA LYS A 217 -4.29 -1.86 12.55
C LYS A 217 -4.78 -3.29 12.74
N VAL A 218 -4.14 -4.01 13.64
CA VAL A 218 -4.58 -5.32 14.13
C VAL A 218 -4.89 -5.16 15.61
N LYS A 219 -5.91 -5.88 16.10
CA LYS A 219 -6.16 -6.04 17.53
C LYS A 219 -5.03 -6.87 18.14
N THR A 220 -3.88 -6.25 18.34
CA THR A 220 -2.82 -6.81 19.17
C THR A 220 -2.86 -6.10 20.49
N GLU A 221 -2.74 -6.85 21.57
CA GLU A 221 -2.42 -6.28 22.87
C GLU A 221 -1.13 -5.45 22.76
N LYS A 222 -0.91 -4.55 23.73
CA LYS A 222 0.27 -3.68 23.75
C LYS A 222 1.50 -4.51 24.15
N ILE A 223 1.94 -5.38 23.22
CA ILE A 223 2.98 -6.39 23.43
C ILE A 223 4.38 -5.78 23.35
N LEU A 224 4.54 -4.67 22.62
CA LEU A 224 5.82 -4.01 22.40
C LEU A 224 5.93 -2.65 23.12
N GLU A 225 7.10 -2.41 23.69
CA GLU A 225 7.56 -1.11 24.18
C GLU A 225 7.93 -0.17 23.00
N ALA A 226 8.10 1.12 23.29
CA ALA A 226 8.34 2.14 22.26
C ALA A 226 9.70 1.95 21.53
N ASP A 227 10.73 1.51 22.26
CA ASP A 227 12.05 1.19 21.71
C ASP A 227 12.04 -0.12 20.91
N GLU A 228 11.31 -1.13 21.38
CA GLU A 228 11.08 -2.39 20.66
C GLU A 228 10.38 -2.12 19.33
N LEU A 229 9.32 -1.30 19.32
CA LEU A 229 8.60 -0.94 18.10
C LEU A 229 9.50 -0.19 17.11
N LYS A 230 10.33 0.75 17.61
CA LYS A 230 11.30 1.48 16.79
C LYS A 230 12.32 0.56 16.12
N ASN A 231 12.68 -0.54 16.79
CA ASN A 231 13.70 -1.48 16.32
C ASN A 231 13.12 -2.81 15.85
N ILE A 232 11.82 -2.89 15.57
CA ILE A 232 11.13 -4.16 15.30
C ILE A 232 11.75 -4.93 14.13
N TYR A 233 12.26 -4.22 13.12
CA TYR A 233 12.91 -4.80 11.95
C TYR A 233 14.45 -4.91 12.07
N ASN A 234 15.03 -4.57 13.21
CA ASN A 234 16.48 -4.54 13.43
C ASN A 234 16.92 -5.80 14.18
N LYS A 235 17.28 -6.85 13.42
CA LYS A 235 17.78 -8.12 13.96
C LYS A 235 18.95 -7.94 14.93
N GLN A 236 19.91 -7.06 14.61
CA GLN A 236 21.07 -6.81 15.47
C GLN A 236 20.69 -6.18 16.80
N TRP A 237 19.65 -5.34 16.81
CA TRP A 237 19.14 -4.76 18.05
C TRP A 237 18.52 -5.83 18.96
N TRP A 238 17.72 -6.74 18.41
CA TRP A 238 17.17 -7.88 19.17
C TRP A 238 18.26 -8.79 19.73
N CYS A 239 19.33 -9.03 18.97
CA CYS A 239 20.51 -9.75 19.47
C CYS A 239 21.18 -9.03 20.64
N LYS A 240 21.34 -7.70 20.56
CA LYS A 240 21.94 -6.89 21.64
C LYS A 240 21.06 -6.89 22.88
N LYS A 241 19.74 -6.74 22.71
CA LYS A 241 18.77 -6.76 23.81
C LYS A 241 18.90 -8.05 24.63
N TYR A 242 19.04 -9.19 23.97
CA TYR A 242 19.32 -10.46 24.65
C TYR A 242 20.60 -10.43 25.50
N LYS A 243 21.71 -9.93 24.95
CA LYS A 243 23.00 -9.87 25.69
C LYS A 243 22.90 -9.03 26.95
N TYR A 244 22.12 -7.94 26.90
CA TYR A 244 21.90 -7.09 28.06
C TYR A 244 20.98 -7.72 29.11
N GLU A 245 19.90 -8.38 28.68
CA GLU A 245 18.89 -8.93 29.58
C GLU A 245 19.28 -10.30 30.18
N TYR A 246 20.04 -11.11 29.44
CA TYR A 246 20.30 -12.51 29.77
C TYR A 246 21.80 -12.86 29.87
N HIS A 247 22.70 -11.89 29.72
CA HIS A 247 24.16 -12.08 29.78
C HIS A 247 24.71 -13.17 28.84
N GLY A 248 23.99 -13.50 27.77
CA GLY A 248 24.35 -14.56 26.82
C GLY A 248 25.32 -14.12 25.72
N GLY A 249 26.04 -15.09 25.13
CA GLY A 249 27.14 -14.86 24.18
C GLY A 249 26.88 -15.27 22.72
N PHE A 250 25.65 -15.56 22.31
CA PHE A 250 25.37 -16.12 20.98
C PHE A 250 25.60 -15.13 19.82
N GLU A 251 25.90 -15.69 18.64
CA GLU A 251 26.10 -14.94 17.39
C GLU A 251 24.80 -14.62 16.64
N GLY A 252 23.66 -15.19 17.07
CA GLY A 252 22.34 -14.98 16.46
C GLY A 252 21.25 -14.57 17.46
N PRO A 253 20.07 -14.13 16.99
CA PRO A 253 18.95 -13.80 17.85
C PRO A 253 18.38 -15.09 18.45
N PRO A 254 18.33 -15.24 19.78
CA PRO A 254 17.74 -16.41 20.40
C PRO A 254 16.22 -16.38 20.35
N ASN A 255 15.63 -17.57 20.39
CA ASN A 255 14.20 -17.83 20.28
C ASN A 255 13.36 -16.87 21.14
N ILE A 256 13.71 -16.70 22.43
CA ILE A 256 12.98 -15.83 23.36
C ILE A 256 12.85 -14.38 22.90
N THR A 257 13.90 -13.81 22.30
CA THR A 257 13.89 -12.40 21.88
C THR A 257 13.08 -12.16 20.62
N MET A 258 12.85 -13.21 19.84
CA MET A 258 12.13 -13.11 18.57
C MET A 258 10.65 -13.44 18.70
N GLN A 259 10.20 -14.00 19.82
CA GLN A 259 8.78 -14.23 20.09
C GLN A 259 7.94 -12.96 19.98
N LYS A 260 8.33 -11.88 20.69
CA LYS A 260 7.61 -10.61 20.66
C LYS A 260 7.50 -9.99 19.25
N PRO A 261 8.59 -9.76 18.48
CA PRO A 261 8.48 -9.18 17.15
C PRO A 261 7.72 -10.08 16.19
N LEU A 262 7.88 -11.41 16.24
CA LEU A 262 7.14 -12.32 15.36
C LEU A 262 5.64 -12.35 15.68
N GLN A 263 5.28 -12.35 16.98
CA GLN A 263 3.89 -12.23 17.44
C GLN A 263 3.24 -10.92 16.99
N TYR A 264 4.03 -9.85 16.90
CA TYR A 264 3.55 -8.55 16.43
C TYR A 264 3.45 -8.45 14.90
N LEU A 265 4.44 -8.97 14.17
CA LEU A 265 4.58 -8.81 12.72
C LEU A 265 3.70 -9.78 11.94
N LEU A 266 3.64 -11.05 12.32
CA LEU A 266 3.01 -12.10 11.51
C LEU A 266 1.50 -11.87 11.29
N PRO A 267 0.69 -11.48 12.30
CA PRO A 267 -0.72 -11.14 12.07
C PRO A 267 -0.93 -9.92 11.17
N ARG A 268 0.00 -8.94 11.24
CA ARG A 268 -0.03 -7.74 10.38
C ARG A 268 0.37 -8.07 8.96
N LEU A 269 1.34 -8.96 8.77
CA LEU A 269 1.70 -9.48 7.45
C LEU A 269 0.53 -10.20 6.80
N LEU A 270 -0.14 -11.09 7.52
CA LEU A 270 -1.35 -11.76 7.03
C LEU A 270 -2.43 -10.75 6.63
N THR A 271 -2.65 -9.73 7.46
CA THR A 271 -3.60 -8.63 7.16
C THR A 271 -3.21 -7.89 5.89
N ALA A 272 -1.93 -7.53 5.74
CA ALA A 272 -1.42 -6.86 4.55
C ALA A 272 -1.60 -7.73 3.29
N ILE A 273 -1.20 -9.02 3.34
CA ILE A 273 -1.41 -9.99 2.25
C ILE A 273 -2.89 -10.05 1.87
N ASN A 274 -3.80 -10.19 2.83
CA ASN A 274 -5.23 -10.26 2.56
C ASN A 274 -5.78 -8.96 1.94
N MET A 275 -5.27 -7.80 2.36
CA MET A 275 -5.65 -6.52 1.75
C MET A 275 -5.13 -6.38 0.31
N HIS A 276 -3.87 -6.73 0.03
CA HIS A 276 -3.35 -6.73 -1.34
C HIS A 276 -4.08 -7.74 -2.23
N ARG A 277 -4.35 -8.95 -1.71
CA ARG A 277 -5.18 -9.94 -2.41
C ARG A 277 -6.53 -9.36 -2.79
N LYS A 278 -7.24 -8.74 -1.83
CA LYS A 278 -8.55 -8.13 -2.10
C LYS A 278 -8.44 -7.10 -3.23
N ARG A 279 -7.46 -6.19 -3.17
CA ARG A 279 -7.21 -5.21 -4.23
C ARG A 279 -6.93 -5.86 -5.58
N VAL A 280 -6.08 -6.87 -5.64
CA VAL A 280 -5.78 -7.61 -6.88
C VAL A 280 -7.03 -8.27 -7.46
N LEU A 281 -7.87 -8.90 -6.63
CA LEU A 281 -9.11 -9.53 -7.10
C LEU A 281 -10.16 -8.50 -7.51
N THR A 282 -10.34 -7.41 -6.77
CA THR A 282 -11.27 -6.33 -7.15
C THR A 282 -10.86 -5.67 -8.48
N THR A 283 -9.56 -5.64 -8.77
CA THR A 283 -9.00 -5.04 -9.99
C THR A 283 -8.54 -6.10 -11.00
N GLY A 284 -9.09 -7.32 -10.92
CA GLY A 284 -8.61 -8.51 -11.65
C GLY A 284 -8.54 -8.35 -13.17
N ALA A 285 -9.40 -7.53 -13.78
CA ALA A 285 -9.36 -7.24 -15.22
C ALA A 285 -8.01 -6.63 -15.65
N TYR A 286 -7.45 -5.74 -14.82
CA TYR A 286 -6.13 -5.14 -15.05
C TYR A 286 -5.02 -6.20 -14.94
N TRP A 287 -5.04 -6.96 -13.85
CA TRP A 287 -4.01 -7.96 -13.54
C TRP A 287 -3.98 -9.14 -14.48
N ARG A 288 -5.13 -9.50 -15.06
CA ARG A 288 -5.24 -10.54 -16.09
C ARG A 288 -4.35 -10.23 -17.30
N VAL A 289 -4.20 -8.96 -17.66
CA VAL A 289 -3.35 -8.55 -18.80
C VAL A 289 -1.94 -8.23 -18.31
N ARG A 290 -1.82 -7.46 -17.22
CA ARG A 290 -0.53 -6.90 -16.79
C ARG A 290 0.40 -7.92 -16.13
N MET A 291 -0.14 -8.74 -15.21
CA MET A 291 0.64 -9.73 -14.45
C MET A 291 -0.24 -10.94 -14.09
N PRO A 292 -0.57 -11.86 -15.02
CA PRO A 292 -1.49 -12.97 -14.76
C PRO A 292 -1.09 -13.85 -13.56
N SER A 293 0.22 -13.95 -13.29
CA SER A 293 0.77 -14.71 -12.17
C SER A 293 0.32 -14.19 -10.79
N ILE A 294 0.18 -12.88 -10.61
CA ILE A 294 -0.24 -12.29 -9.34
C ILE A 294 -1.72 -12.57 -9.07
N LEU A 295 -2.55 -12.52 -10.12
CA LEU A 295 -3.97 -12.85 -10.06
C LEU A 295 -4.15 -14.34 -9.72
N LYS A 296 -3.40 -15.22 -10.38
CA LYS A 296 -3.40 -16.66 -10.09
C LYS A 296 -2.96 -16.96 -8.65
N ALA A 297 -1.89 -16.31 -8.16
CA ALA A 297 -1.44 -16.45 -6.78
C ALA A 297 -2.53 -15.99 -5.79
N SER A 298 -3.15 -14.85 -6.07
CA SER A 298 -4.23 -14.26 -5.25
C SER A 298 -5.45 -15.18 -5.15
N LEU A 299 -5.85 -15.82 -6.26
CA LEU A 299 -6.93 -16.80 -6.27
C LEU A 299 -6.59 -18.03 -5.40
N LYS A 300 -5.39 -18.58 -5.55
CA LYS A 300 -4.92 -19.76 -4.81
C LYS A 300 -4.62 -19.51 -3.32
N TRP A 301 -4.78 -18.29 -2.82
CA TRP A 301 -4.46 -17.96 -1.44
C TRP A 301 -5.46 -18.55 -0.45
N GLN A 302 -5.01 -19.51 0.35
CA GLN A 302 -5.86 -20.30 1.25
C GLN A 302 -6.06 -19.66 2.64
N TYR A 303 -5.20 -18.71 3.06
CA TYR A 303 -5.27 -18.11 4.40
C TYR A 303 -6.21 -16.88 4.50
N SER A 304 -7.06 -16.67 3.49
CA SER A 304 -7.98 -15.52 3.44
C SER A 304 -9.00 -15.49 4.57
N LYS A 305 -9.34 -16.66 5.13
CA LYS A 305 -10.34 -16.82 6.21
C LYS A 305 -9.75 -16.70 7.60
N VAL A 306 -8.43 -16.64 7.72
CA VAL A 306 -7.75 -16.65 9.03
C VAL A 306 -7.74 -15.25 9.62
N LYS A 307 -8.44 -15.07 10.75
CA LYS A 307 -8.65 -13.76 11.37
C LYS A 307 -7.63 -13.43 12.46
N ASN A 308 -7.00 -14.45 13.03
CA ASN A 308 -6.06 -14.28 14.13
C ASN A 308 -5.11 -15.48 14.23
N PHE A 309 -4.10 -15.33 15.09
CA PHE A 309 -3.06 -16.34 15.26
C PHE A 309 -3.58 -17.65 15.87
N VAL A 310 -4.56 -17.58 16.78
CA VAL A 310 -5.20 -18.78 17.37
C VAL A 310 -5.90 -19.63 16.29
N GLU A 311 -6.43 -19.00 15.25
CA GLU A 311 -6.98 -19.69 14.09
C GLU A 311 -5.87 -20.25 13.17
N LEU A 312 -4.70 -19.59 13.05
CA LEU A 312 -3.53 -20.16 12.36
C LEU A 312 -3.03 -21.44 13.05
N GLU A 313 -2.95 -21.45 14.39
CA GLU A 313 -2.53 -22.63 15.16
C GLU A 313 -3.50 -23.81 14.97
N LYS A 314 -4.81 -23.56 14.98
CA LYS A 314 -5.86 -24.58 14.81
C LYS A 314 -5.87 -25.25 13.43
N ILE A 315 -5.36 -24.55 12.43
CA ILE A 315 -5.37 -25.00 11.04
C ILE A 315 -4.34 -26.11 10.82
N GLY A 316 -3.33 -26.25 11.70
CA GLY A 316 -2.31 -27.29 11.59
C GLY A 316 -1.40 -27.04 10.38
N ILE A 317 -0.15 -26.66 10.61
CA ILE A 317 0.81 -26.31 9.55
C ILE A 317 1.11 -27.52 8.62
N GLY A 318 0.77 -28.75 9.05
CA GLY A 318 0.99 -30.01 8.33
C GLY A 318 -0.04 -30.39 7.25
N ASP A 319 -1.32 -30.00 7.37
CA ASP A 319 -2.42 -30.69 6.63
C ASP A 319 -2.91 -29.99 5.35
N PHE A 320 -2.14 -29.04 4.80
CA PHE A 320 -2.58 -28.30 3.62
C PHE A 320 -2.12 -28.89 2.30
N HIS A 321 -3.08 -29.48 1.59
CA HIS A 321 -2.98 -29.74 0.15
C HIS A 321 -3.25 -28.45 -0.64
N VAL A 322 -2.48 -28.24 -1.71
CA VAL A 322 -2.82 -27.23 -2.72
C VAL A 322 -4.09 -27.74 -3.42
N GLU A 323 -5.24 -27.29 -2.97
CA GLU A 323 -6.49 -27.58 -3.69
C GLU A 323 -6.40 -26.94 -5.09
N GLU A 324 -6.91 -27.67 -6.08
CA GLU A 324 -7.21 -27.08 -7.38
C GLU A 324 -8.13 -25.86 -7.18
N LEU A 325 -8.12 -24.92 -8.14
CA LEU A 325 -8.98 -23.73 -8.05
C LEU A 325 -10.40 -24.18 -7.70
N ASP A 326 -10.97 -23.62 -6.63
CA ASP A 326 -12.35 -23.93 -6.30
C ASP A 326 -13.28 -23.47 -7.44
N TYR A 327 -14.48 -24.03 -7.49
CA TYR A 327 -15.44 -23.77 -8.57
C TYR A 327 -15.75 -22.26 -8.72
N GLU A 328 -15.74 -21.50 -7.64
CA GLU A 328 -15.96 -20.05 -7.67
C GLU A 328 -14.78 -19.30 -8.29
N GLN A 329 -13.55 -19.69 -7.98
CA GLN A 329 -12.34 -19.15 -8.62
C GLN A 329 -12.29 -19.49 -10.10
N TYR A 330 -12.75 -20.68 -10.49
CA TYR A 330 -12.92 -21.06 -11.90
C TYR A 330 -13.96 -20.19 -12.59
N LEU A 331 -15.15 -20.04 -12.02
CA LEU A 331 -16.21 -19.18 -12.56
C LEU A 331 -15.78 -17.71 -12.64
N TYR A 332 -15.03 -17.22 -11.65
CA TYR A 332 -14.46 -15.87 -11.66
C TYR A 332 -13.48 -15.69 -12.83
N LEU A 333 -12.60 -16.67 -13.09
CA LEU A 333 -11.71 -16.65 -14.25
C LEU A 333 -12.48 -16.75 -15.57
N GLU A 334 -13.56 -17.52 -15.61
CA GLU A 334 -14.41 -17.66 -16.79
C GLU A 334 -15.20 -16.38 -17.10
N ALA A 335 -15.76 -15.73 -16.07
CA ALA A 335 -16.44 -14.42 -16.18
C ALA A 335 -15.46 -13.33 -16.63
N LEU A 336 -14.25 -13.32 -16.07
CA LEU A 336 -13.17 -12.47 -16.56
C LEU A 336 -12.86 -12.75 -18.02
N GLN A 337 -12.79 -14.01 -18.45
CA GLN A 337 -12.56 -14.41 -19.84
C GLN A 337 -13.62 -13.88 -20.80
N LYS A 338 -14.89 -13.91 -20.38
CA LYS A 338 -16.04 -13.43 -21.14
C LYS A 338 -16.22 -11.91 -21.13
N GLY A 339 -15.40 -11.18 -20.39
CA GLY A 339 -15.48 -9.72 -20.28
C GLY A 339 -16.73 -9.25 -19.51
N GLU A 340 -17.27 -10.11 -18.65
CA GLU A 340 -18.44 -9.82 -17.85
C GLU A 340 -18.09 -8.86 -16.70
N ASP A 341 -19.09 -8.14 -16.18
CA ASP A 341 -18.91 -7.16 -15.11
C ASP A 341 -18.54 -7.87 -13.78
N VAL A 342 -17.23 -7.99 -13.57
CA VAL A 342 -16.59 -8.67 -12.45
C VAL A 342 -16.96 -8.06 -11.09
N LYS A 343 -17.43 -6.80 -11.05
CA LYS A 343 -17.87 -6.16 -9.80
C LYS A 343 -19.03 -6.91 -9.15
N LYS A 344 -19.87 -7.59 -9.93
CA LYS A 344 -20.91 -8.48 -9.41
C LYS A 344 -20.31 -9.74 -8.75
N PHE A 345 -19.31 -10.36 -9.36
CA PHE A 345 -18.69 -11.58 -8.84
C PHE A 345 -17.80 -11.35 -7.60
N ALA A 346 -17.12 -10.19 -7.52
CA ALA A 346 -16.35 -9.82 -6.32
C ALA A 346 -17.25 -9.66 -5.08
N GLN A 347 -18.51 -9.23 -5.27
CA GLN A 347 -19.51 -9.20 -4.19
C GLN A 347 -19.98 -10.60 -3.80
N TYR A 348 -20.08 -11.56 -4.74
CA TYR A 348 -20.44 -12.95 -4.44
C TYR A 348 -19.35 -13.71 -3.68
N ALA A 349 -18.07 -13.53 -4.04
CA ALA A 349 -16.93 -14.14 -3.35
C ALA A 349 -16.75 -13.63 -1.89
N GLU A 350 -17.31 -12.47 -1.56
CA GLU A 350 -17.35 -11.96 -0.17
C GLU A 350 -18.63 -12.37 0.59
N TRP A 351 -19.70 -12.82 -0.09
CA TRP A 351 -21.02 -13.01 0.51
C TRP A 351 -21.43 -14.47 0.76
N GLU A 352 -20.97 -15.47 -0.01
CA GLU A 352 -21.46 -16.85 0.12
C GLU A 352 -20.45 -17.83 0.77
N GLY A 353 -20.10 -17.53 2.02
CA GLY A 353 -19.46 -18.49 2.94
C GLY A 353 -20.47 -19.34 3.74
N GLY A 354 -21.70 -19.52 3.25
CA GLY A 354 -22.76 -20.24 3.96
C GLY A 354 -23.71 -20.94 2.98
N ARG A 355 -23.57 -22.27 2.87
CA ARG A 355 -24.43 -23.25 2.17
C ARG A 355 -25.52 -22.67 1.26
N ILE A 356 -25.45 -22.98 -0.04
CA ILE A 356 -26.64 -23.12 -0.87
C ILE A 356 -26.69 -24.53 -1.46
N SER A 357 -27.70 -25.26 -0.97
CA SER A 357 -28.34 -26.37 -1.65
C SER A 357 -29.06 -25.85 -2.90
N ASN A 358 -28.80 -26.51 -4.02
CA ASN A 358 -29.65 -26.62 -5.22
C ASN A 358 -30.12 -25.33 -5.89
N TRP A 359 -29.54 -25.06 -7.06
CA TRP A 359 -30.27 -24.50 -8.20
C TRP A 359 -29.97 -25.35 -9.45
N GLN A 360 -31.05 -25.94 -9.98
CA GLN A 360 -31.16 -26.44 -11.36
C GLN A 360 -31.44 -25.28 -12.32
#